data_AF-A0A929C741-F1
#
_entry.id   AF-A0A929C741-F1
#
_cell.length_a   1.000
_cell.length_b   1.000
_cell.length_c   1.000
_cell.angle_alpha   90.00
_cell.angle_beta   90.00
_cell.angle_gamma   90.00
#
_symmetry.space_group_name_H-M   'P 1'
#
loop_
_entity.id
_entity.type
_entity.pdbx_description
1 polymer ?
#
loop_
_entity_poly.entity_id
_entity_poly.type
_entity_poly.pdbx_seq_one_letter_code
_entity_poly.pdbx_strand_id
1 'polypeptide(L)' 'GGHAICLVGYTNDYFIVRNSWGKDWGDGGFAYASNNYAEAAFLDETYGAVL' A
#
# COMPACT_ATOMS: atom_id res chain seq x y z
N GLY A 1 1.58 -1.69 -15.75
CA GLY A 1 0.97 -0.35 -15.55
C GLY A 1 1.29 0.11 -14.15
N GLY A 2 1.37 1.42 -13.92
CA GLY A 2 1.58 1.98 -12.59
C GLY A 2 0.26 2.35 -11.90
N HIS A 3 0.22 2.27 -10.57
CA HIS A 3 -0.92 2.68 -9.75
C HIS A 3 -0.42 3.25 -8.43
N ALA A 4 -0.94 4.40 -8.02
CA ALA A 4 -0.55 5.04 -6.77
C ALA A 4 -1.55 4.68 -5.65
N ILE A 5 -1.00 4.33 -4.48
CA ILE A 5 -1.73 3.91 -3.29
C ILE A 5 -1.20 4.64 -2.06
N CYS A 6 -1.89 4.52 -0.93
CA CYS A 6 -1.44 5.07 0.34
C CYS A 6 -1.10 3.94 1.32
N LEU A 7 0.13 3.95 1.85
CA LEU A 7 0.51 3.13 3.00
C LEU A 7 -0.09 3.76 4.25
N VAL A 8 -0.92 3.01 4.99
CA VAL A 8 -1.67 3.52 6.14
C VAL A 8 -1.35 2.78 7.45
N GLY A 9 -0.46 1.79 7.40
CA GLY A 9 -0.01 1.02 8.55
C GLY A 9 0.93 -0.10 8.13
N TYR A 10 1.49 -0.80 9.12
CA TYR A 10 2.35 -1.97 8.89
C TYR A 10 2.33 -2.91 10.10
N THR A 11 2.73 -4.15 9.84
CA THR A 11 3.06 -5.16 10.84
C THR A 11 4.51 -5.60 10.63
N ASN A 12 4.97 -6.63 11.34
CA ASN A 12 6.27 -7.22 11.05
C ASN A 12 6.32 -7.91 9.66
N ASP A 13 5.18 -8.28 9.10
CA ASP A 13 5.11 -9.15 7.91
C ASP A 13 4.63 -8.43 6.64
N TYR A 14 3.86 -7.35 6.79
CA TYR A 14 3.25 -6.64 5.66
C TYR A 14 2.92 -5.17 5.95
N PHE A 15 2.79 -4.39 4.88
CA PHE A 15 2.19 -3.06 4.87
C PHE A 15 0.69 -3.14 4.58
N ILE A 16 -0.08 -2.25 5.23
CA ILE A 16 -1.49 -2.06 4.96
C ILE A 16 -1.63 -0.94 3.92
N VAL A 17 -2.28 -1.26 2.82
CA VAL A 17 -2.48 -0.38 1.67
C VAL A 17 -3.94 0.04 1.59
N ARG A 18 -4.20 1.34 1.53
CA ARG A 18 -5.52 1.88 1.16
C ARG A 18 -5.57 2.13 -0.34
N ASN A 19 -6.56 1.57 -1.02
CA ASN A 19 -6.77 1.74 -2.44
C ASN A 19 -7.90 2.76 -2.73
N SER A 20 -8.03 3.17 -3.99
CA SER A 20 -9.01 4.13 -4.52
C SER A 20 -10.09 3.49 -5.39
N TRP A 21 -10.25 2.16 -5.37
CA TRP A 21 -11.22 1.41 -6.18
C TRP A 21 -12.55 1.09 -5.47
N GLY A 22 -12.87 1.83 -4.42
CA GLY A 22 -14.10 1.63 -3.64
C GLY A 22 -13.97 0.55 -2.56
N LYS A 23 -15.03 0.42 -1.74
CA LYS A 23 -15.05 -0.49 -0.58
C LYS A 23 -15.25 -1.95 -0.94
N ASP A 24 -15.83 -2.22 -2.11
CA ASP A 24 -16.11 -3.59 -2.57
C ASP A 24 -14.84 -4.28 -3.11
N TRP A 25 -13.73 -3.54 -3.25
CA TRP A 25 -12.46 -4.09 -3.66
C TRP A 25 -11.61 -4.48 -2.45
N GLY A 26 -10.98 -5.66 -2.52
CA GLY A 26 -10.08 -6.14 -1.46
C GLY A 26 -10.84 -6.39 -0.16
N ASP A 27 -10.19 -6.08 0.96
CA ASP A 27 -10.81 -6.10 2.29
C ASP A 27 -11.32 -4.69 2.62
N GLY A 28 -12.56 -4.39 2.25
CA GLY A 28 -13.18 -3.10 2.57
C GLY A 28 -12.52 -1.87 1.91
N GLY A 29 -11.80 -2.05 0.79
CA GLY A 29 -10.99 -1.03 0.13
C GLY A 29 -9.49 -1.08 0.47
N PHE A 30 -9.06 -2.08 1.24
CA PHE A 30 -7.69 -2.28 1.65
C PHE A 30 -7.07 -3.55 1.06
N ALA A 31 -5.74 -3.58 1.04
CA ALA A 31 -4.94 -4.76 0.71
C ALA A 31 -3.69 -4.81 1.57
N TYR A 32 -3.01 -5.95 1.55
CA TYR A 32 -1.83 -6.21 2.37
C TYR A 32 -0.66 -6.56 1.45
N ALA A 33 0.37 -5.73 1.47
CA ALA A 33 1.59 -5.92 0.69
C ALA A 33 2.67 -6.55 1.59
N SER A 34 3.09 -7.77 1.28
CA SER A 34 4.20 -8.40 2.00
C SER A 34 5.46 -7.56 1.88
N ASN A 35 6.38 -7.68 2.84
CA ASN A 35 7.64 -6.93 2.81
C ASN A 35 8.42 -7.13 1.49
N ASN A 36 8.48 -8.37 0.98
CA ASN A 36 9.15 -8.66 -0.29
C ASN A 36 8.48 -7.96 -1.48
N TYR A 37 7.15 -7.87 -1.48
CA TYR A 37 6.44 -7.15 -2.54
C TYR A 37 6.67 -5.64 -2.42
N ALA A 38 6.61 -5.10 -1.20
CA ALA A 38 6.85 -3.68 -0.95
C ALA A 38 8.26 -3.26 -1.37
N GLU A 39 9.27 -4.07 -1.07
CA GLU A 39 10.66 -3.86 -1.50
C GLU A 39 10.78 -3.82 -3.03
N ALA A 40 10.12 -4.75 -3.73
CA ALA A 40 10.17 -4.80 -5.18
C ALA A 40 9.32 -3.73 -5.90
N ALA A 41 8.24 -3.26 -5.27
CA ALA A 41 7.21 -2.46 -5.96
C ALA A 41 7.15 -0.99 -5.52
N PHE A 42 7.58 -0.64 -4.31
CA PHE A 42 7.40 0.71 -3.75
C PHE A 42 8.69 1.53 -3.70
N LEU A 43 9.87 0.91 -3.79
CA LEU A 43 11.13 1.60 -3.56
C LEU A 43 11.53 2.59 -4.66
N ASP A 44 11.04 2.42 -5.89
CA ASP A 44 11.37 3.32 -6.99
C ASP A 44 10.68 4.70 -6.84
N GLU A 45 9.52 4.76 -6.19
CA GLU A 45 8.73 5.99 -6.05
C GLU A 45 7.89 5.96 -4.76
N THR A 46 8.39 6.61 -3.70
CA THR A 46 7.71 6.77 -2.41
C THR A 46 7.83 8.20 -1.91
N TYR A 47 6.73 8.75 -1.38
CA TYR A 47 6.67 10.10 -0.83
C TYR A 47 6.15 10.09 0.60
N GLY A 48 6.76 10.92 1.46
CA GLY A 48 6.28 11.20 2.81
C GLY A 48 5.73 12.61 2.91
N ALA A 49 4.61 12.79 3.63
CA ALA A 49 4.08 14.09 3.98
C ALA A 49 4.30 14.35 5.47
N VAL A 50 4.75 15.56 5.81
CA VAL A 50 4.92 16.04 7.20
C VAL A 50 4.11 17.33 7.33
N LEU A 51 3.39 17.48 8.44
CA LEU A 51 2.59 18.67 8.77
C LEU A 51 3.39 19.67 9.61
#